data_AF-A0AAN8KVT4-F1
#
_entry.id   AF-A0AAN8KVT4-F1
#
_cell.length_a   1.000
_cell.length_b   1.000
_cell.length_c   1.000
_cell.angle_alpha   90.00
_cell.angle_beta   90.00
_cell.angle_gamma   90.00
#
_symmetry.space_group_name_H-M   'P 1'
#
loop_
_entity.id
_entity.type
_entity.pdbx_description
1 polymer ?
#
loop_
_entity_poly.entity_id
_entity_poly.type
_entity_poly.pdbx_seq_one_letter_code
_entity_poly.pdbx_strand_id
1 'polypeptide(L)'
;MNEPEGLRFRRLNRPQVITDELQEPQYKGTSTYSGKVFRVTLVTLGGCLILPLLVVFFLLESPIHPELLSLNEPPLMSGCYEPNFKLREAQRLFEDQLVGPESIANFGDVMYTGTADGKIVKIEGKSITVIARLGKPPCDGSREQEPSCGRPLGIRVGPNGTLFVADAYLGLFEVNPVTGEVTNLVSAGQMVGGRRLSFVNDLDVTQDGRKVYFTDSSSRWQRRDYLHLIMEATADGRVLEYDTETKEVTVLMENLRFANGIQLFPDEESVLVTETTMARIRRVHVSGLNKGGMDTFVDNLPGFPDNIRRSSSGGYWVAMSAVRPNPGFSMLDFLSQKPWIKKLIFKLFSQDMLMKFVPRYSLVIELQESGTCVRSFHDPHGMVAAYVSEAHEHDGHLYLGSFRSPYLCKLDLSKV
;
A
#
# COMPACT_ATOMS: atom_id res chain seq x y z
N MET A 1 107.32 40.50 60.87
CA MET A 1 107.04 41.29 62.09
C MET A 1 105.86 42.19 61.78
N ASN A 2 104.84 42.14 62.64
CA ASN A 2 103.55 42.85 62.61
C ASN A 2 102.40 42.17 61.83
N GLU A 3 101.79 41.18 62.48
CA GLU A 3 100.32 41.09 62.66
C GLU A 3 99.85 42.30 63.52
N PRO A 4 98.57 42.73 63.52
CA PRO A 4 97.46 41.83 63.82
C PRO A 4 96.05 42.16 63.25
N GLU A 5 95.16 41.20 63.56
CA GLU A 5 93.75 41.35 63.96
C GLU A 5 92.64 41.53 62.91
N GLY A 6 91.66 40.61 63.00
CA GLY A 6 90.26 40.94 62.76
C GLY A 6 89.40 39.92 62.00
N LEU A 7 89.23 38.71 62.52
CA LEU A 7 88.22 37.75 62.05
C LEU A 7 86.78 38.26 62.29
N ARG A 8 85.97 38.34 61.23
CA ARG A 8 84.50 38.26 61.31
C ARG A 8 83.95 37.38 60.18
N PHE A 9 83.54 36.16 60.54
CA PHE A 9 82.77 35.26 59.68
C PHE A 9 81.38 35.85 59.39
N ARG A 10 81.08 36.11 58.12
CA ARG A 10 79.71 36.35 57.64
C ARG A 10 79.13 35.02 57.15
N ARG A 11 78.00 34.61 57.74
CA ARG A 11 77.21 33.45 57.33
C ARG A 11 76.80 33.57 55.86
N LEU A 12 77.00 32.48 55.11
CA LEU A 12 76.43 32.24 53.79
C LEU A 12 74.90 32.18 53.90
N ASN A 13 74.20 33.17 53.35
CA ASN A 13 72.78 33.04 53.04
C ASN A 13 72.66 32.25 51.74
N ARG A 14 72.08 31.05 51.84
CA ARG A 14 71.55 30.28 50.69
C ARG A 14 70.53 31.17 49.96
N PRO A 15 70.68 31.43 48.65
CA PRO A 15 69.58 31.96 47.86
C PRO A 15 68.47 30.90 47.83
N GLN A 16 67.32 31.21 48.40
CA GLN A 16 66.11 30.45 48.19
C GLN A 16 65.76 30.53 46.70
N VAL A 17 65.52 29.36 46.11
CA VAL A 17 64.92 29.20 44.79
C VAL A 17 63.52 29.80 44.89
N ILE A 18 63.35 30.99 44.31
CA ILE A 18 62.04 31.57 44.05
C ILE A 18 61.50 30.79 42.86
N THR A 19 60.69 29.77 43.16
CA THR A 19 59.77 29.21 42.18
C THR A 19 58.74 30.31 41.91
N ASP A 20 58.89 31.00 40.78
CA ASP A 20 57.78 31.72 40.15
C ASP A 20 56.74 30.66 39.77
N GLU A 21 55.88 30.31 40.73
CA GLU A 21 54.55 29.82 40.45
C GLU A 21 53.87 30.90 39.63
N LEU A 22 53.92 30.75 38.30
CA LEU A 22 53.01 31.41 37.39
C LEU A 22 51.59 31.05 37.87
N GLN A 23 51.02 31.95 38.68
CA GLN A 23 49.60 31.98 38.95
C GLN A 23 48.93 32.01 37.58
N GLU A 24 48.32 30.89 37.19
CA GLU A 24 47.31 30.89 36.16
C GLU A 24 46.36 32.04 36.50
N PRO A 25 46.15 33.01 35.60
CA PRO A 25 45.13 33.99 35.82
C PRO A 25 43.82 33.23 35.96
N GLN A 26 43.25 33.24 37.17
CA GLN A 26 41.85 32.91 37.38
C GLN A 26 41.07 33.85 36.45
N TYR A 27 40.74 33.37 35.26
CA TYR A 27 39.76 33.97 34.37
C TYR A 27 38.37 33.76 35.00
N LYS A 28 38.16 34.39 36.15
CA LYS A 28 36.83 34.67 36.69
C LYS A 28 36.26 35.79 35.83
N GLY A 29 35.61 35.39 34.75
CA GLY A 29 34.71 36.28 34.04
C GLY A 29 34.86 36.24 32.53
N THR A 30 34.35 35.17 31.92
CA THR A 30 33.53 35.26 30.68
C THR A 30 33.07 33.86 30.29
N SER A 31 31.80 33.53 30.58
CA SER A 31 30.91 32.68 29.72
C SER A 31 29.62 32.22 30.45
N THR A 32 29.15 32.90 31.49
CA THR A 32 27.77 32.68 31.99
C THR A 32 26.72 33.32 31.08
N TYR A 33 27.08 34.38 30.34
CA TYR A 33 26.17 35.07 29.43
C TYR A 33 25.91 34.26 28.15
N SER A 34 26.95 33.69 27.55
CA SER A 34 26.83 32.86 26.33
C SER A 34 25.99 31.59 26.56
N GLY A 35 26.18 30.90 27.69
CA GLY A 35 25.37 29.72 28.04
C GLY A 35 23.90 30.04 28.36
N LYS A 36 23.63 31.21 28.97
CA LYS A 36 22.25 31.66 29.24
C LYS A 36 21.55 32.10 27.96
N VAL A 37 22.22 32.88 27.11
CA VAL A 37 21.67 33.28 25.80
C VAL A 37 21.43 32.05 24.94
N PHE A 38 22.39 31.13 24.84
CA PHE A 38 22.21 29.86 24.12
C PHE A 38 21.03 29.03 24.64
N ARG A 39 20.89 28.88 25.97
CA ARG A 39 19.74 28.19 26.58
C ARG A 39 18.43 28.90 26.30
N VAL A 40 18.39 30.23 26.41
CA VAL A 40 17.19 31.02 26.11
C VAL A 40 16.83 30.87 24.64
N THR A 41 17.78 31.03 23.71
CA THR A 41 17.54 30.84 22.27
C THR A 41 17.06 29.43 21.97
N LEU A 42 17.64 28.38 22.56
CA LEU A 42 17.21 27.00 22.35
C LEU A 42 15.80 26.73 22.91
N VAL A 43 15.50 27.26 24.10
CA VAL A 43 14.16 27.14 24.73
C VAL A 43 13.13 27.94 23.95
N THR A 44 13.46 29.14 23.47
CA THR A 44 12.58 29.95 22.64
C THR A 44 12.35 29.29 21.28
N LEU A 45 13.38 28.75 20.64
CA LEU A 45 13.25 28.01 19.38
C LEU A 45 12.42 26.74 19.57
N GLY A 46 12.68 25.99 20.63
CA GLY A 46 11.87 24.83 21.02
C GLY A 46 10.42 25.20 21.30
N GLY A 47 10.18 26.28 22.05
CA GLY A 47 8.85 26.83 22.30
C GLY A 47 8.13 27.28 21.03
N CYS A 48 8.83 27.96 20.12
CA CYS A 48 8.29 28.38 18.83
C CYS A 48 7.96 27.21 17.89
N LEU A 49 8.58 26.04 18.05
CA LEU A 49 8.26 24.83 17.30
C LEU A 49 7.17 23.99 17.98
N ILE A 50 7.22 23.87 19.31
CA ILE A 50 6.31 23.04 20.10
C ILE A 50 4.93 23.71 20.23
N LEU A 51 4.86 25.04 20.41
CA LEU A 51 3.59 25.73 20.61
C LEU A 51 2.66 25.60 19.38
N PRO A 52 3.10 25.80 18.12
CA PRO A 52 2.27 25.53 16.95
C PRO A 52 1.85 24.06 16.84
N LEU A 53 2.74 23.12 17.16
CA LEU A 53 2.42 21.69 17.16
C LEU A 53 1.35 21.34 18.21
N LEU A 54 1.40 21.95 19.40
CA LEU A 54 0.37 21.80 20.42
C LEU A 54 -0.95 22.42 19.98
N VAL A 55 -0.92 23.61 19.36
CA VAL A 55 -2.10 24.26 18.77
C VAL A 55 -2.73 23.36 17.72
N VAL A 56 -1.94 22.81 16.79
CA VAL A 56 -2.42 21.82 15.79
C VAL A 56 -2.98 20.58 16.48
N PHE A 57 -2.30 20.06 17.49
CA PHE A 57 -2.71 18.85 18.18
C PHE A 57 -4.07 19.01 18.89
N PHE A 58 -4.31 20.15 19.53
CA PHE A 58 -5.54 20.39 20.29
C PHE A 58 -6.67 21.03 19.49
N LEU A 59 -6.39 21.87 18.48
CA LEU A 59 -7.43 22.63 17.75
C LEU A 59 -7.84 22.00 16.41
N LEU A 60 -6.94 21.30 15.71
CA LEU A 60 -7.31 20.66 14.45
C LEU A 60 -7.82 19.26 14.71
N GLU A 61 -8.98 18.90 14.17
CA GLU A 61 -9.43 17.51 14.17
C GLU A 61 -8.63 16.69 13.14
N SER A 62 -8.35 15.43 13.47
CA SER A 62 -7.68 14.52 12.54
C SER A 62 -8.74 13.91 11.62
N PRO A 63 -8.52 13.83 10.31
CA PRO A 63 -9.48 13.18 9.41
C PRO A 63 -9.60 11.68 9.68
N ILE A 64 -8.56 11.07 10.26
CA ILE A 64 -8.53 9.65 10.63
C ILE A 64 -8.71 9.43 12.13
N HIS A 65 -9.27 8.26 12.47
CA HIS A 65 -9.44 7.74 13.83
C HIS A 65 -8.68 6.41 14.01
N PRO A 66 -7.34 6.42 14.05
CA PRO A 66 -6.59 5.19 13.86
C PRO A 66 -6.74 4.22 15.02
N GLU A 67 -6.94 2.97 14.66
CA GLU A 67 -6.91 1.87 15.60
C GLU A 67 -5.47 1.42 15.86
N LEU A 68 -5.25 0.87 17.05
CA LEU A 68 -3.99 0.21 17.38
C LEU A 68 -3.93 -1.11 16.59
N LEU A 69 -2.95 -1.24 15.71
CA LEU A 69 -2.72 -2.45 14.94
C LEU A 69 -1.35 -3.03 15.25
N SER A 70 -1.32 -4.29 15.68
CA SER A 70 -0.08 -5.04 15.87
C SER A 70 0.14 -5.95 14.66
N LEU A 71 1.12 -5.61 13.83
CA LEU A 71 1.64 -6.51 12.81
C LEU A 71 2.79 -7.32 13.42
N ASN A 72 2.89 -8.59 13.05
CA ASN A 72 4.07 -9.40 13.35
C ASN A 72 5.29 -8.83 12.63
N GLU A 73 6.49 -9.11 13.13
CA GLU A 73 7.70 -8.73 12.40
C GLU A 73 7.67 -9.35 10.99
N PRO A 74 7.87 -8.56 9.91
CA PRO A 74 7.78 -9.08 8.56
C PRO A 74 8.81 -10.20 8.32
N PRO A 75 8.50 -11.17 7.43
CA PRO A 75 9.40 -12.27 7.15
C PRO A 75 10.71 -11.77 6.55
N LEU A 76 11.81 -12.47 6.83
CA LEU A 76 13.11 -12.18 6.22
C LEU A 76 13.02 -12.29 4.70
N MET A 77 13.50 -11.26 4.00
CA MET A 77 13.61 -11.18 2.54
C MET A 77 14.73 -12.10 2.03
N SER A 78 14.52 -13.40 2.18
CA SER A 78 15.45 -14.48 1.86
C SER A 78 14.68 -15.68 1.31
N GLY A 79 15.39 -16.60 0.65
CA GLY A 79 14.75 -17.76 0.01
C GLY A 79 13.74 -17.30 -1.05
N CYS A 80 12.47 -17.69 -0.89
CA CYS A 80 11.43 -17.32 -1.86
C CYS A 80 11.21 -15.80 -1.97
N TYR A 81 11.50 -15.03 -0.92
CA TYR A 81 11.30 -13.57 -0.90
C TYR A 81 12.58 -12.78 -1.20
N GLU A 82 13.63 -13.45 -1.65
CA GLU A 82 14.92 -12.81 -1.89
C GLU A 82 14.80 -11.72 -2.98
N PRO A 83 15.19 -10.46 -2.67
CA PRO A 83 15.10 -9.37 -3.62
C PRO A 83 15.90 -9.65 -4.88
N ASN A 84 15.28 -9.41 -6.03
CA ASN A 84 15.89 -9.60 -7.34
C ASN A 84 15.49 -8.46 -8.30
N PHE A 85 15.77 -8.62 -9.59
CA PHE A 85 15.46 -7.61 -10.62
C PHE A 85 14.60 -8.19 -11.76
N LYS A 86 13.96 -9.34 -11.56
CA LYS A 86 13.28 -10.09 -12.63
C LYS A 86 12.14 -9.31 -13.28
N LEU A 87 11.43 -8.46 -12.54
CA LEU A 87 10.38 -7.61 -13.12
C LEU A 87 10.93 -6.53 -14.08
N ARG A 88 12.24 -6.24 -14.04
CA ARG A 88 12.87 -5.29 -14.98
C ARG A 88 13.03 -5.85 -16.39
N GLU A 89 12.94 -7.18 -16.55
CA GLU A 89 12.93 -7.83 -17.86
C GLU A 89 11.56 -7.70 -18.55
N ALA A 90 10.55 -7.13 -17.88
CA ALA A 90 9.24 -6.92 -18.47
C ALA A 90 9.26 -5.82 -19.53
N GLN A 91 8.51 -6.02 -20.61
CA GLN A 91 8.27 -5.03 -21.63
C GLN A 91 7.08 -4.15 -21.25
N ARG A 92 7.24 -2.82 -21.31
CA ARG A 92 6.09 -1.89 -21.24
C ARG A 92 5.28 -1.95 -22.51
N LEU A 93 3.97 -2.07 -22.36
CA LEU A 93 3.00 -2.07 -23.43
C LEU A 93 2.10 -0.84 -23.31
N PHE A 94 1.78 -0.23 -24.46
CA PHE A 94 0.82 0.87 -24.55
C PHE A 94 1.16 2.09 -23.69
N GLU A 95 2.45 2.42 -23.60
CA GLU A 95 2.94 3.57 -22.84
C GLU A 95 2.25 4.87 -23.27
N ASP A 96 1.73 5.59 -22.27
CA ASP A 96 0.96 6.84 -22.38
C ASP A 96 -0.36 6.72 -23.17
N GLN A 97 -0.81 5.51 -23.50
CA GLN A 97 -2.10 5.25 -24.13
C GLN A 97 -3.15 4.71 -23.16
N LEU A 98 -2.70 4.18 -22.02
CA LEU A 98 -3.54 3.73 -20.92
C LEU A 98 -3.32 4.64 -19.71
N VAL A 99 -4.28 4.67 -18.79
CA VAL A 99 -4.15 5.42 -17.54
C VAL A 99 -4.51 4.49 -16.40
N GLY A 100 -3.51 4.03 -15.64
CA GLY A 100 -3.68 3.13 -14.51
C GLY A 100 -4.53 1.88 -14.79
N PRO A 101 -4.17 1.04 -15.78
CA PRO A 101 -4.88 -0.22 -16.04
C PRO A 101 -4.65 -1.22 -14.91
N GLU A 102 -5.59 -1.32 -13.97
CA GLU A 102 -5.34 -2.01 -12.69
C GLU A 102 -5.54 -3.52 -12.76
N SER A 103 -6.63 -3.97 -13.39
CA SER A 103 -7.00 -5.37 -13.53
C SER A 103 -7.17 -5.76 -14.99
N ILE A 104 -6.84 -7.01 -15.30
CA ILE A 104 -6.71 -7.57 -16.62
C ILE A 104 -7.54 -8.85 -16.67
N ALA A 105 -8.28 -9.02 -17.76
CA ALA A 105 -8.92 -10.29 -18.08
C ALA A 105 -8.76 -10.63 -19.56
N ASN A 106 -8.60 -11.92 -19.85
CA ASN A 106 -8.43 -12.43 -21.21
C ASN A 106 -9.60 -13.34 -21.60
N PHE A 107 -10.09 -13.20 -22.84
CA PHE A 107 -11.01 -14.14 -23.47
C PHE A 107 -10.45 -14.54 -24.85
N GLY A 108 -9.86 -15.73 -24.92
CA GLY A 108 -8.95 -16.07 -26.01
C GLY A 108 -7.77 -15.10 -26.04
N ASP A 109 -7.36 -14.67 -27.23
CA ASP A 109 -6.25 -13.72 -27.43
C ASP A 109 -6.61 -12.25 -27.13
N VAL A 110 -7.85 -11.98 -26.75
CA VAL A 110 -8.35 -10.63 -26.49
C VAL A 110 -8.20 -10.28 -25.03
N MET A 111 -7.58 -9.14 -24.75
CA MET A 111 -7.40 -8.63 -23.40
C MET A 111 -8.35 -7.45 -23.12
N TYR A 112 -8.86 -7.39 -21.90
CA TYR A 112 -9.70 -6.31 -21.40
C TYR A 112 -9.12 -5.72 -20.12
N THR A 113 -9.21 -4.41 -19.97
CA THR A 113 -8.81 -3.72 -18.74
C THR A 113 -9.63 -2.44 -18.53
N GLY A 114 -9.71 -1.99 -17.29
CA GLY A 114 -10.32 -0.71 -16.92
C GLY A 114 -9.28 0.40 -16.75
N THR A 115 -9.64 1.65 -17.03
CA THR A 115 -8.71 2.80 -16.89
C THR A 115 -9.19 3.82 -15.85
N ALA A 116 -8.28 4.68 -15.40
CA ALA A 116 -8.52 5.66 -14.34
C ALA A 116 -9.58 6.72 -14.66
N ASP A 117 -9.89 6.89 -15.95
CA ASP A 117 -10.93 7.78 -16.45
C ASP A 117 -12.27 7.05 -16.70
N GLY A 118 -12.45 5.84 -16.15
CA GLY A 118 -13.74 5.14 -16.14
C GLY A 118 -14.08 4.35 -17.40
N LYS A 119 -13.12 4.14 -18.30
CA LYS A 119 -13.34 3.35 -19.52
C LYS A 119 -13.05 1.87 -19.28
N ILE A 120 -13.74 1.03 -20.04
CA ILE A 120 -13.35 -0.35 -20.30
C ILE A 120 -12.79 -0.41 -21.70
N VAL A 121 -11.56 -0.92 -21.83
CA VAL A 121 -10.87 -1.02 -23.10
C VAL A 121 -10.63 -2.47 -23.47
N LYS A 122 -10.76 -2.74 -24.76
CA LYS A 122 -10.41 -3.97 -25.43
C LYS A 122 -9.07 -3.79 -26.13
N ILE A 123 -8.19 -4.77 -25.99
CA ILE A 123 -6.86 -4.79 -26.57
C ILE A 123 -6.71 -6.05 -27.44
N GLU A 124 -6.47 -5.83 -28.73
CA GLU A 124 -6.20 -6.89 -29.71
C GLU A 124 -4.92 -6.55 -30.47
N GLY A 125 -3.87 -7.34 -30.24
CA GLY A 125 -2.55 -7.07 -30.79
C GLY A 125 -1.98 -5.73 -30.31
N LYS A 126 -1.94 -4.73 -31.20
CA LYS A 126 -1.47 -3.36 -30.89
C LYS A 126 -2.59 -2.33 -30.82
N SER A 127 -3.83 -2.74 -31.03
CA SER A 127 -4.98 -1.85 -31.09
C SER A 127 -5.68 -1.77 -29.75
N ILE A 128 -5.97 -0.56 -29.29
CA ILE A 128 -6.81 -0.29 -28.11
C ILE A 128 -8.12 0.32 -28.58
N THR A 129 -9.23 -0.30 -28.19
CA THR A 129 -10.59 0.18 -28.50
C THR A 129 -11.36 0.37 -27.20
N VAL A 130 -11.95 1.54 -27.01
CA VAL A 130 -12.89 1.77 -25.90
C VAL A 130 -14.20 1.08 -26.23
N ILE A 131 -14.61 0.11 -25.41
CA ILE A 131 -15.86 -0.63 -25.61
C ILE A 131 -16.99 -0.09 -24.74
N ALA A 132 -16.67 0.49 -23.58
CA ALA A 132 -17.64 1.05 -22.66
C ALA A 132 -17.03 2.15 -21.80
N ARG A 133 -17.90 2.97 -21.21
CA ARG A 133 -17.58 3.93 -20.15
C ARG A 133 -18.63 3.81 -19.05
N LEU A 134 -18.21 3.65 -17.80
CA LEU A 134 -19.13 3.43 -16.69
C LEU A 134 -19.72 4.74 -16.13
N GLY A 135 -18.91 5.78 -15.99
CA GLY A 135 -19.35 7.08 -15.47
C GLY A 135 -19.59 8.15 -16.54
N LYS A 136 -19.78 9.39 -16.06
CA LYS A 136 -20.21 10.52 -16.89
C LYS A 136 -19.04 11.47 -17.22
N PRO A 137 -18.81 11.81 -18.49
CA PRO A 137 -17.79 12.80 -18.88
C PRO A 137 -18.17 14.23 -18.43
N PRO A 138 -17.21 15.17 -18.35
CA PRO A 138 -15.80 15.04 -18.73
C PRO A 138 -14.98 14.20 -17.73
N CYS A 139 -14.05 13.41 -18.26
CA CYS A 139 -13.16 12.54 -17.48
C CYS A 139 -11.72 12.70 -17.97
N ASP A 140 -10.87 13.31 -17.15
CA ASP A 140 -9.45 13.57 -17.43
C ASP A 140 -8.49 12.58 -16.73
N GLY A 141 -9.03 11.64 -15.95
CA GLY A 141 -8.25 10.66 -15.19
C GLY A 141 -7.68 11.20 -13.87
N SER A 142 -8.08 12.40 -13.45
CA SER A 142 -7.73 12.95 -12.13
C SER A 142 -8.46 12.24 -10.99
N ARG A 143 -7.80 12.20 -9.83
CA ARG A 143 -8.31 11.63 -8.58
C ARG A 143 -9.65 12.25 -8.15
N GLU A 144 -9.84 13.53 -8.46
CA GLU A 144 -11.01 14.32 -8.08
C GLU A 144 -12.25 13.95 -8.88
N GLN A 145 -12.07 13.51 -10.14
CA GLN A 145 -13.16 13.13 -11.05
C GLN A 145 -13.52 11.65 -10.97
N GLU A 146 -12.68 10.80 -10.36
CA GLU A 146 -12.97 9.36 -10.21
C GLU A 146 -14.39 9.07 -9.67
N PRO A 147 -14.94 9.79 -8.66
CA PRO A 147 -16.29 9.52 -8.17
C PRO A 147 -17.41 9.68 -9.20
N SER A 148 -17.25 10.56 -10.20
CA SER A 148 -18.23 10.76 -11.28
C SER A 148 -17.92 9.94 -12.54
N CYS A 149 -16.64 9.71 -12.80
CA CYS A 149 -16.16 8.99 -13.98
C CYS A 149 -16.17 7.47 -13.81
N GLY A 150 -16.09 7.00 -12.57
CA GLY A 150 -15.78 5.62 -12.27
C GLY A 150 -14.28 5.36 -12.25
N ARG A 151 -13.91 4.28 -11.58
CA ARG A 151 -12.58 3.70 -11.51
C ARG A 151 -12.75 2.18 -11.49
N PRO A 152 -12.75 1.50 -12.65
CA PRO A 152 -12.88 0.05 -12.71
C PRO A 152 -11.58 -0.57 -12.20
N LEU A 153 -11.70 -1.33 -11.12
CA LEU A 153 -10.58 -1.89 -10.37
C LEU A 153 -10.46 -3.41 -10.51
N GLY A 154 -11.58 -4.11 -10.66
CA GLY A 154 -11.62 -5.56 -10.91
C GLY A 154 -12.37 -5.87 -12.20
N ILE A 155 -11.82 -6.77 -13.01
CA ILE A 155 -12.51 -7.29 -14.20
C ILE A 155 -12.37 -8.82 -14.29
N ARG A 156 -13.46 -9.49 -14.66
CA ARG A 156 -13.48 -10.93 -14.94
C ARG A 156 -14.30 -11.22 -16.19
N VAL A 157 -13.91 -12.27 -16.88
CA VAL A 157 -14.71 -12.85 -17.96
C VAL A 157 -15.61 -13.91 -17.36
N GLY A 158 -16.92 -13.73 -17.50
CA GLY A 158 -17.93 -14.73 -17.19
C GLY A 158 -18.33 -15.55 -18.42
N PRO A 159 -19.46 -16.27 -18.35
CA PRO A 159 -19.96 -17.09 -19.45
C PRO A 159 -20.12 -16.29 -20.76
N ASN A 160 -19.84 -16.95 -21.88
CA ASN A 160 -19.99 -16.37 -23.23
C ASN A 160 -19.16 -15.09 -23.51
N GLY A 161 -18.13 -14.83 -22.70
CA GLY A 161 -17.26 -13.66 -22.88
C GLY A 161 -17.82 -12.37 -22.25
N THR A 162 -18.95 -12.43 -21.54
CA THR A 162 -19.48 -11.29 -20.80
C THR A 162 -18.47 -10.81 -19.75
N LEU A 163 -18.30 -9.50 -19.60
CA LEU A 163 -17.37 -8.94 -18.62
C LEU A 163 -18.12 -8.54 -17.35
N PHE A 164 -17.67 -9.02 -16.21
CA PHE A 164 -18.07 -8.52 -14.91
C PHE A 164 -17.02 -7.53 -14.43
N VAL A 165 -17.47 -6.36 -13.95
CA VAL A 165 -16.59 -5.24 -13.61
C VAL A 165 -16.94 -4.65 -12.26
N ALA A 166 -15.95 -4.55 -11.38
CA ALA A 166 -16.01 -3.88 -10.09
C ALA A 166 -15.46 -2.46 -10.26
N ASP A 167 -16.29 -1.46 -9.99
CA ASP A 167 -15.94 -0.05 -10.01
C ASP A 167 -15.95 0.53 -8.60
N ALA A 168 -14.87 1.22 -8.24
CA ALA A 168 -14.66 1.75 -6.90
C ALA A 168 -15.71 2.74 -6.40
N TYR A 169 -16.41 3.41 -7.32
CA TYR A 169 -17.33 4.49 -7.00
C TYR A 169 -18.75 4.22 -7.49
N LEU A 170 -18.91 3.34 -8.47
CA LEU A 170 -20.18 3.11 -9.14
C LEU A 170 -20.76 1.70 -8.88
N GLY A 171 -19.96 0.77 -8.34
CA GLY A 171 -20.41 -0.54 -7.88
C GLY A 171 -20.08 -1.67 -8.87
N LEU A 172 -20.98 -2.64 -9.02
CA LEU A 172 -20.78 -3.83 -9.84
C LEU A 172 -21.54 -3.71 -11.17
N PHE A 173 -20.90 -4.11 -12.27
CA PHE A 173 -21.45 -4.03 -13.61
C PHE A 173 -21.28 -5.33 -14.38
N GLU A 174 -22.19 -5.55 -15.32
CA GLU A 174 -22.04 -6.44 -16.46
C GLU A 174 -21.82 -5.60 -17.71
N VAL A 175 -20.85 -5.99 -18.55
CA VAL A 175 -20.53 -5.31 -19.80
C VAL A 175 -20.46 -6.33 -20.93
N ASN A 176 -21.23 -6.10 -21.99
CA ASN A 176 -21.16 -6.89 -23.20
C ASN A 176 -20.01 -6.34 -24.09
N PRO A 177 -18.93 -7.10 -24.33
CA PRO A 177 -17.78 -6.58 -25.06
C PRO A 177 -18.01 -6.40 -26.56
N VAL A 178 -19.08 -6.97 -27.12
CA VAL A 178 -19.43 -6.87 -28.54
C VAL A 178 -20.30 -5.64 -28.81
N THR A 179 -21.33 -5.42 -27.98
CA THR A 179 -22.28 -4.31 -28.16
C THR A 179 -21.86 -3.04 -27.42
N GLY A 180 -21.02 -3.16 -26.39
CA GLY A 180 -20.69 -2.07 -25.47
C GLY A 180 -21.81 -1.76 -24.48
N GLU A 181 -22.84 -2.60 -24.39
CA GLU A 181 -23.93 -2.44 -23.42
C GLU A 181 -23.41 -2.62 -21.99
N VAL A 182 -23.82 -1.72 -21.10
CA VAL A 182 -23.43 -1.69 -19.69
C VAL A 182 -24.67 -1.80 -18.82
N THR A 183 -24.70 -2.82 -17.97
CA THR A 183 -25.77 -3.03 -16.99
C THR A 183 -25.21 -2.88 -15.58
N ASN A 184 -25.77 -1.96 -14.79
CA ASN A 184 -25.44 -1.87 -13.36
C ASN A 184 -26.14 -2.99 -12.60
N LEU A 185 -25.36 -3.86 -11.97
CA LEU A 185 -25.86 -4.99 -11.17
C LEU A 185 -26.08 -4.59 -9.71
N VAL A 186 -25.11 -3.85 -9.16
CA VAL A 186 -25.14 -3.36 -7.78
C VAL A 186 -24.64 -1.92 -7.79
N SER A 187 -25.43 -0.99 -7.26
CA SER A 187 -25.03 0.41 -7.18
C SER A 187 -24.18 0.66 -5.94
N ALA A 188 -23.06 1.35 -6.11
CA ALA A 188 -22.34 1.92 -4.98
C ALA A 188 -23.25 2.86 -4.17
N GLY A 189 -22.98 2.97 -2.87
CA GLY A 189 -23.79 3.73 -1.95
C GLY A 189 -25.04 3.03 -1.43
N GLN A 190 -25.41 1.88 -1.99
CA GLN A 190 -26.46 1.01 -1.44
C GLN A 190 -26.09 0.57 -0.01
N MET A 191 -27.09 0.51 0.86
CA MET A 191 -26.97 -0.07 2.19
C MET A 191 -27.15 -1.57 2.12
N VAL A 192 -26.12 -2.32 2.47
CA VAL A 192 -26.15 -3.79 2.52
C VAL A 192 -25.62 -4.20 3.89
N GLY A 193 -26.34 -5.05 4.63
CA GLY A 193 -25.95 -5.41 6.00
C GLY A 193 -25.79 -4.22 6.95
N GLY A 194 -26.57 -3.14 6.74
CA GLY A 194 -26.51 -1.94 7.58
C GLY A 194 -25.31 -1.01 7.35
N ARG A 195 -24.44 -1.30 6.36
CA ARG A 195 -23.31 -0.44 5.98
C ARG A 195 -23.37 -0.07 4.49
N ARG A 196 -22.83 1.11 4.17
CA ARG A 196 -22.78 1.62 2.79
C ARG A 196 -21.69 0.90 2.00
N LEU A 197 -21.98 0.52 0.75
CA LEU A 197 -20.95 0.14 -0.21
C LEU A 197 -20.20 1.40 -0.65
N SER A 198 -18.97 1.59 -0.18
CA SER A 198 -18.24 2.85 -0.40
C SER A 198 -16.97 2.66 -1.24
N PHE A 199 -16.41 1.45 -1.27
CA PHE A 199 -15.19 1.16 -2.03
C PHE A 199 -15.20 -0.29 -2.50
N VAL A 200 -15.97 -0.57 -3.54
CA VAL A 200 -15.96 -1.87 -4.23
C VAL A 200 -14.62 -2.03 -4.95
N ASN A 201 -13.94 -3.17 -4.81
CA ASN A 201 -12.56 -3.27 -5.29
C ASN A 201 -12.38 -4.35 -6.36
N ASP A 202 -12.46 -5.62 -5.99
CA ASP A 202 -12.28 -6.73 -6.91
C ASP A 202 -13.47 -7.69 -6.86
N LEU A 203 -13.58 -8.55 -7.86
CA LEU A 203 -14.63 -9.56 -7.96
C LEU A 203 -14.13 -10.88 -8.53
N ASP A 204 -14.83 -11.95 -8.23
CA ASP A 204 -14.75 -13.18 -9.00
C ASP A 204 -16.14 -13.76 -9.27
N VAL A 205 -16.27 -14.55 -10.32
CA VAL A 205 -17.55 -15.04 -10.83
C VAL A 205 -17.50 -16.56 -11.00
N THR A 206 -18.59 -17.24 -10.63
CA THR A 206 -18.72 -18.69 -10.86
C THR A 206 -18.75 -19.02 -12.35
N GLN A 207 -18.33 -20.23 -12.72
CA GLN A 207 -18.28 -20.70 -14.10
C GLN A 207 -19.63 -20.62 -14.81
N ASP A 208 -20.73 -20.77 -14.08
CA ASP A 208 -22.09 -20.64 -14.60
C ASP A 208 -22.61 -19.20 -14.65
N GLY A 209 -21.86 -18.23 -14.10
CA GLY A 209 -22.22 -16.82 -14.03
C GLY A 209 -23.36 -16.49 -13.06
N ARG A 210 -23.80 -17.43 -12.22
CA ARG A 210 -24.92 -17.20 -11.29
C ARG A 210 -24.53 -16.40 -10.07
N LYS A 211 -23.30 -16.58 -9.58
CA LYS A 211 -22.81 -15.92 -8.37
C LYS A 211 -21.59 -15.07 -8.68
N VAL A 212 -21.66 -13.82 -8.23
CA VAL A 212 -20.52 -12.90 -8.22
C VAL A 212 -20.12 -12.63 -6.78
N TYR A 213 -18.89 -12.97 -6.43
CA TYR A 213 -18.31 -12.65 -5.13
C TYR A 213 -17.43 -11.42 -5.28
N PHE A 214 -17.60 -10.41 -4.43
CA PHE A 214 -16.86 -9.17 -4.54
C PHE A 214 -16.49 -8.59 -3.19
N THR A 215 -15.47 -7.73 -3.20
CA THR A 215 -14.98 -7.05 -2.00
C THR A 215 -15.50 -5.63 -1.92
N ASP A 216 -15.83 -5.20 -0.70
CA ASP A 216 -15.98 -3.79 -0.32
C ASP A 216 -14.86 -3.48 0.67
N SER A 217 -13.85 -2.74 0.23
CA SER A 217 -12.62 -2.47 0.99
C SER A 217 -12.85 -1.64 2.24
N SER A 218 -13.86 -0.75 2.21
CA SER A 218 -14.26 0.06 3.36
C SER A 218 -15.69 0.56 3.17
N SER A 219 -16.42 0.64 4.28
CA SER A 219 -17.75 1.26 4.34
C SER A 219 -17.70 2.78 4.54
N ARG A 220 -16.57 3.30 5.02
CA ARG A 220 -16.36 4.73 5.31
C ARG A 220 -15.58 5.45 4.23
N TRP A 221 -14.44 4.89 3.82
CA TRP A 221 -13.49 5.55 2.91
C TRP A 221 -13.72 5.09 1.48
N GLN A 222 -13.60 6.03 0.53
CA GLN A 222 -13.60 5.71 -0.90
C GLN A 222 -12.17 5.55 -1.42
N ARG A 223 -12.02 5.05 -2.65
CA ARG A 223 -10.71 4.77 -3.29
C ARG A 223 -9.74 5.95 -3.28
N ARG A 224 -10.20 7.18 -3.51
CA ARG A 224 -9.33 8.38 -3.48
C ARG A 224 -8.71 8.63 -2.11
N ASP A 225 -9.30 8.10 -1.04
CA ASP A 225 -8.86 8.28 0.35
C ASP A 225 -8.23 7.01 0.93
N TYR A 226 -7.76 6.09 0.07
CA TYR A 226 -7.19 4.80 0.49
C TYR A 226 -6.03 4.91 1.50
N LEU A 227 -5.24 6.00 1.48
CA LEU A 227 -4.22 6.23 2.50
C LEU A 227 -4.81 6.46 3.89
N HIS A 228 -5.96 7.12 3.97
CA HIS A 228 -6.70 7.29 5.22
C HIS A 228 -7.17 5.92 5.72
N LEU A 229 -7.70 5.07 4.82
CA LEU A 229 -8.09 3.70 5.14
C LEU A 229 -6.93 2.86 5.70
N ILE A 230 -5.77 2.84 5.02
CA ILE A 230 -4.57 2.10 5.48
C ILE A 230 -4.13 2.59 6.87
N MET A 231 -4.09 3.91 7.06
CA MET A 231 -3.57 4.49 8.30
C MET A 231 -4.56 4.36 9.44
N GLU A 232 -5.86 4.49 9.18
CA GLU A 232 -6.90 4.25 10.17
C GLU A 232 -6.95 2.77 10.59
N ALA A 233 -6.72 1.90 9.61
CA ALA A 233 -6.72 0.45 9.70
C ALA A 233 -8.06 -0.17 10.10
N THR A 234 -9.18 0.54 10.03
CA THR A 234 -10.50 0.07 10.46
C THR A 234 -10.87 -1.30 9.89
N ALA A 235 -11.46 -2.15 10.72
CA ALA A 235 -11.98 -3.46 10.33
C ALA A 235 -13.43 -3.34 9.82
N ASP A 236 -13.62 -2.64 8.70
CA ASP A 236 -14.95 -2.43 8.10
C ASP A 236 -15.11 -2.96 6.67
N GLY A 237 -14.09 -3.63 6.14
CA GLY A 237 -14.12 -4.31 4.85
C GLY A 237 -14.91 -5.62 4.90
N ARG A 238 -15.45 -6.02 3.73
CA ARG A 238 -16.42 -7.10 3.61
C ARG A 238 -16.23 -7.93 2.33
N VAL A 239 -16.74 -9.16 2.37
CA VAL A 239 -16.99 -10.00 1.19
C VAL A 239 -18.50 -10.11 1.01
N LEU A 240 -18.95 -9.89 -0.21
CA LEU A 240 -20.36 -9.92 -0.57
C LEU A 240 -20.59 -10.93 -1.70
N GLU A 241 -21.80 -11.47 -1.74
CA GLU A 241 -22.32 -12.32 -2.81
C GLU A 241 -23.45 -11.56 -3.52
N TYR A 242 -23.39 -11.52 -4.84
CA TYR A 242 -24.49 -11.11 -5.70
C TYR A 242 -25.00 -12.32 -6.49
N ASP A 243 -26.31 -12.54 -6.46
CA ASP A 243 -26.99 -13.55 -7.26
C ASP A 243 -27.58 -12.91 -8.51
N THR A 244 -27.17 -13.38 -9.70
CA THR A 244 -27.59 -12.77 -10.97
C THR A 244 -29.04 -13.12 -11.35
N GLU A 245 -29.63 -14.18 -10.77
CA GLU A 245 -31.04 -14.57 -10.99
C GLU A 245 -31.98 -13.80 -10.05
N THR A 246 -31.70 -13.81 -8.74
CA THR A 246 -32.56 -13.15 -7.74
C THR A 246 -32.27 -11.66 -7.62
N LYS A 247 -31.10 -11.22 -8.07
CA LYS A 247 -30.57 -9.84 -7.94
C LYS A 247 -30.35 -9.41 -6.49
N GLU A 248 -30.23 -10.37 -5.58
CA GLU A 248 -29.99 -10.09 -4.16
C GLU A 248 -28.48 -9.94 -3.88
N VAL A 249 -28.16 -9.04 -2.94
CA VAL A 249 -26.80 -8.87 -2.43
C VAL A 249 -26.78 -9.29 -0.97
N THR A 250 -25.91 -10.24 -0.63
CA THR A 250 -25.75 -10.78 0.72
C THR A 250 -24.34 -10.54 1.24
N VAL A 251 -24.21 -10.18 2.52
CA VAL A 251 -22.90 -10.10 3.17
C VAL A 251 -22.48 -11.50 3.62
N LEU A 252 -21.34 -11.99 3.11
CA LEU A 252 -20.80 -13.30 3.48
C LEU A 252 -19.79 -13.22 4.62
N MET A 253 -18.97 -12.18 4.63
CA MET A 253 -17.93 -11.98 5.64
C MET A 253 -17.75 -10.50 5.94
N GLU A 254 -17.49 -10.18 7.20
CA GLU A 254 -17.27 -8.82 7.68
C GLU A 254 -16.00 -8.72 8.53
N ASN A 255 -15.65 -7.48 8.87
CA ASN A 255 -14.54 -7.14 9.77
C ASN A 255 -13.16 -7.51 9.20
N LEU A 256 -13.05 -7.47 7.88
CA LEU A 256 -11.77 -7.52 7.17
C LEU A 256 -11.15 -6.12 7.15
N ARG A 257 -9.81 -6.03 7.17
CA ARG A 257 -9.10 -4.75 7.09
C ARG A 257 -8.57 -4.54 5.68
N PHE A 258 -9.28 -3.68 4.93
CA PHE A 258 -9.02 -3.40 3.52
C PHE A 258 -9.06 -4.70 2.70
N ALA A 259 -10.26 -5.29 2.59
CA ALA A 259 -10.52 -6.41 1.68
C ALA A 259 -10.33 -5.94 0.24
N ASN A 260 -9.25 -6.38 -0.41
CA ASN A 260 -8.80 -5.87 -1.70
C ASN A 260 -9.07 -6.89 -2.81
N GLY A 261 -8.06 -7.64 -3.26
CA GLY A 261 -8.22 -8.71 -4.25
C GLY A 261 -9.07 -9.90 -3.76
N ILE A 262 -9.77 -10.53 -4.70
CA ILE A 262 -10.56 -11.76 -4.46
C ILE A 262 -10.38 -12.77 -5.61
N GLN A 263 -10.31 -14.06 -5.26
CA GLN A 263 -10.15 -15.15 -6.22
C GLN A 263 -10.85 -16.42 -5.74
N LEU A 264 -11.79 -16.95 -6.53
CA LEU A 264 -12.43 -18.24 -6.31
C LEU A 264 -11.40 -19.39 -6.42
N PHE A 265 -11.60 -20.38 -5.56
CA PHE A 265 -11.02 -21.71 -5.77
C PHE A 265 -11.68 -22.40 -6.97
N PRO A 266 -10.96 -23.33 -7.65
CA PRO A 266 -11.53 -24.04 -8.80
C PRO A 266 -12.73 -24.92 -8.46
N ASP A 267 -12.91 -25.31 -7.20
CA ASP A 267 -14.08 -26.06 -6.71
C ASP A 267 -15.28 -25.16 -6.37
N GLU A 268 -15.11 -23.83 -6.41
CA GLU A 268 -16.12 -22.83 -6.06
C GLU A 268 -16.70 -22.97 -4.64
N GLU A 269 -15.99 -23.65 -3.74
CA GLU A 269 -16.40 -23.78 -2.34
C GLU A 269 -15.91 -22.63 -1.46
N SER A 270 -14.84 -21.96 -1.91
CA SER A 270 -14.18 -20.88 -1.18
C SER A 270 -13.65 -19.80 -2.11
N VAL A 271 -13.44 -18.61 -1.53
CA VAL A 271 -12.68 -17.51 -2.12
C VAL A 271 -11.46 -17.18 -1.27
N LEU A 272 -10.36 -16.80 -1.92
CA LEU A 272 -9.24 -16.11 -1.29
C LEU A 272 -9.49 -14.61 -1.31
N VAL A 273 -9.19 -13.95 -0.20
CA VAL A 273 -9.35 -12.50 -0.05
C VAL A 273 -8.10 -11.92 0.57
N THR A 274 -7.50 -10.95 -0.09
CA THR A 274 -6.33 -10.25 0.46
C THR A 274 -6.79 -9.16 1.42
N GLU A 275 -6.23 -9.16 2.65
CA GLU A 275 -6.38 -8.04 3.58
C GLU A 275 -5.14 -7.17 3.51
N THR A 276 -5.21 -6.12 2.69
CA THR A 276 -4.06 -5.26 2.39
C THR A 276 -3.44 -4.74 3.67
N THR A 277 -4.22 -4.11 4.57
CA THR A 277 -3.70 -3.49 5.80
C THR A 277 -3.13 -4.50 6.81
N MET A 278 -3.52 -5.78 6.72
CA MET A 278 -3.03 -6.85 7.58
C MET A 278 -1.86 -7.62 6.98
N ALA A 279 -1.45 -7.32 5.74
CA ALA A 279 -0.41 -8.06 5.02
C ALA A 279 -0.67 -9.58 5.04
N ARG A 280 -1.90 -10.01 4.74
CA ARG A 280 -2.30 -11.44 4.78
C ARG A 280 -3.38 -11.78 3.78
N ILE A 281 -3.65 -13.08 3.63
CA ILE A 281 -4.68 -13.64 2.77
C ILE A 281 -5.58 -14.56 3.60
N ARG A 282 -6.89 -14.37 3.49
CA ARG A 282 -7.92 -15.17 4.14
C ARG A 282 -8.56 -16.12 3.12
N ARG A 283 -8.97 -17.29 3.57
CA ARG A 283 -9.91 -18.16 2.84
C ARG A 283 -11.29 -17.97 3.46
N VAL A 284 -12.28 -17.60 2.66
CA VAL A 284 -13.68 -17.47 3.07
C VAL A 284 -14.48 -18.56 2.37
N HIS A 285 -15.21 -19.37 3.15
CA HIS A 285 -16.05 -20.44 2.64
C HIS A 285 -17.38 -19.86 2.14
N VAL A 286 -17.67 -20.02 0.85
CA VAL A 286 -18.82 -19.37 0.18
C VAL A 286 -19.95 -20.34 -0.16
N SER A 287 -19.69 -21.64 -0.10
CA SER A 287 -20.68 -22.70 -0.29
C SER A 287 -20.41 -23.89 0.65
N GLY A 288 -21.21 -24.96 0.52
CA GLY A 288 -21.09 -26.15 1.35
C GLY A 288 -21.48 -25.96 2.83
N LEU A 289 -21.16 -26.95 3.66
CA LEU A 289 -21.49 -26.98 5.09
C LEU A 289 -20.73 -25.91 5.91
N ASN A 290 -19.61 -25.43 5.39
CA ASN A 290 -18.76 -24.43 6.05
C ASN A 290 -19.07 -22.99 5.61
N LYS A 291 -20.11 -22.77 4.78
CA LYS A 291 -20.46 -21.44 4.26
C LYS A 291 -20.53 -20.39 5.39
N GLY A 292 -19.85 -19.26 5.18
CA GLY A 292 -19.71 -18.19 6.18
C GLY A 292 -18.54 -18.38 7.15
N GLY A 293 -17.78 -19.48 7.04
CA GLY A 293 -16.53 -19.67 7.77
C GLY A 293 -15.35 -18.90 7.14
N MET A 294 -14.30 -18.68 7.94
CA MET A 294 -13.08 -18.02 7.46
C MET A 294 -11.82 -18.56 8.15
N ASP A 295 -10.83 -18.91 7.32
CA ASP A 295 -9.52 -19.38 7.74
C ASP A 295 -8.40 -18.42 7.31
N THR A 296 -7.23 -18.56 7.92
CA THR A 296 -6.00 -17.93 7.42
C THR A 296 -5.42 -18.80 6.30
N PHE A 297 -5.21 -18.22 5.12
CA PHE A 297 -4.54 -18.89 4.01
C PHE A 297 -3.02 -18.63 4.04
N VAL A 298 -2.64 -17.36 4.09
CA VAL A 298 -1.25 -16.93 4.31
C VAL A 298 -1.26 -15.78 5.30
N ASP A 299 -0.38 -15.82 6.29
CA ASP A 299 -0.21 -14.73 7.24
C ASP A 299 1.14 -14.03 7.06
N ASN A 300 1.22 -12.79 7.53
CA ASN A 300 2.45 -12.01 7.64
C ASN A 300 3.30 -11.98 6.35
N LEU A 301 2.71 -11.52 5.25
CA LEU A 301 3.38 -11.35 3.97
C LEU A 301 4.52 -10.31 4.03
N PRO A 302 5.52 -10.40 3.13
CA PRO A 302 6.63 -9.45 3.02
C PRO A 302 6.21 -8.08 2.48
N GLY A 303 4.93 -7.86 2.20
CA GLY A 303 4.37 -6.62 1.66
C GLY A 303 2.86 -6.58 1.82
N PHE A 304 2.25 -5.51 1.33
CA PHE A 304 0.81 -5.30 1.44
C PHE A 304 0.13 -5.81 0.16
N PRO A 305 -0.63 -6.92 0.23
CA PRO A 305 -1.18 -7.58 -0.94
C PRO A 305 -2.29 -6.77 -1.60
N ASP A 306 -2.36 -6.88 -2.91
CA ASP A 306 -3.33 -6.25 -3.80
C ASP A 306 -4.16 -7.33 -4.51
N ASN A 307 -4.30 -7.34 -5.84
CA ASN A 307 -5.02 -8.42 -6.53
C ASN A 307 -4.31 -9.79 -6.44
N ILE A 308 -5.13 -10.84 -6.36
CA ILE A 308 -4.74 -12.25 -6.36
C ILE A 308 -5.34 -12.97 -7.56
N ARG A 309 -4.54 -13.67 -8.36
CA ARG A 309 -4.99 -14.37 -9.58
C ARG A 309 -4.48 -15.80 -9.62
N ARG A 310 -5.13 -16.68 -10.38
CA ARG A 310 -4.64 -18.05 -10.59
C ARG A 310 -3.29 -18.05 -11.30
N SER A 311 -2.40 -18.93 -10.85
CA SER A 311 -1.21 -19.33 -11.61
C SER A 311 -1.52 -20.59 -12.41
N SER A 312 -0.95 -20.70 -13.61
CA SER A 312 -1.04 -21.92 -14.42
C SER A 312 -0.36 -23.13 -13.76
N SER A 313 0.50 -22.89 -12.75
CA SER A 313 1.16 -23.94 -11.95
C SER A 313 0.26 -24.53 -10.85
N GLY A 314 -1.02 -24.15 -10.81
CA GLY A 314 -2.03 -24.63 -9.85
C GLY A 314 -2.31 -23.67 -8.69
N GLY A 315 -1.37 -22.79 -8.37
CA GLY A 315 -1.46 -21.86 -7.24
C GLY A 315 -1.99 -20.46 -7.59
N TYR A 316 -1.35 -19.43 -7.03
CA TYR A 316 -1.82 -18.05 -7.11
C TYR A 316 -0.69 -17.02 -7.23
N TRP A 317 -0.86 -16.06 -8.13
CA TRP A 317 -0.07 -14.84 -8.19
C TRP A 317 -0.66 -13.78 -7.27
N VAL A 318 0.20 -13.09 -6.50
CA VAL A 318 -0.20 -11.99 -5.61
C VAL A 318 0.71 -10.80 -5.84
N ALA A 319 0.12 -9.66 -6.17
CA ALA A 319 0.83 -8.40 -6.38
C ALA A 319 0.94 -7.60 -5.07
N MET A 320 2.05 -6.87 -4.92
CA MET A 320 2.34 -5.98 -3.80
C MET A 320 3.09 -4.74 -4.32
N SER A 321 2.45 -3.58 -4.26
CA SER A 321 3.05 -2.29 -4.65
C SER A 321 3.86 -1.62 -3.53
N ALA A 322 3.78 -2.16 -2.31
CA ALA A 322 4.56 -1.72 -1.16
C ALA A 322 5.03 -2.94 -0.35
N VAL A 323 6.29 -2.91 0.08
CA VAL A 323 6.94 -3.99 0.83
C VAL A 323 7.18 -3.60 2.29
N ARG A 324 7.32 -4.62 3.14
CA ARG A 324 7.68 -4.55 4.55
C ARG A 324 9.09 -5.14 4.70
N PRO A 325 10.15 -4.34 4.48
CA PRO A 325 11.51 -4.88 4.38
C PRO A 325 11.99 -5.46 5.72
N ASN A 326 12.53 -6.68 5.67
CA ASN A 326 13.31 -7.28 6.76
C ASN A 326 14.54 -8.02 6.19
N PRO A 327 15.78 -7.62 6.52
CA PRO A 327 16.15 -6.51 7.40
C PRO A 327 15.82 -5.15 6.77
N GLY A 328 15.47 -4.18 7.60
CA GLY A 328 15.16 -2.83 7.15
C GLY A 328 14.12 -2.14 8.01
N PHE A 329 13.84 -0.88 7.67
CA PHE A 329 12.80 -0.11 8.34
C PHE A 329 11.52 -0.08 7.49
N SER A 330 10.44 -0.63 8.04
CA SER A 330 9.10 -0.46 7.48
C SER A 330 8.36 0.66 8.22
N MET A 331 8.10 1.76 7.51
CA MET A 331 7.36 2.90 8.07
C MET A 331 5.94 2.51 8.49
N LEU A 332 5.26 1.68 7.68
CA LEU A 332 3.88 1.28 7.96
C LEU A 332 3.77 0.40 9.20
N ASP A 333 4.71 -0.55 9.39
CA ASP A 333 4.81 -1.36 10.61
C ASP A 333 5.12 -0.49 11.84
N PHE A 334 6.06 0.44 11.73
CA PHE A 334 6.38 1.36 12.82
C PHE A 334 5.18 2.22 13.24
N LEU A 335 4.44 2.72 12.25
CA LEU A 335 3.26 3.56 12.49
C LEU A 335 2.08 2.75 13.00
N SER A 336 1.94 1.45 12.66
CA SER A 336 0.77 0.62 13.00
C SER A 336 0.44 0.64 14.50
N GLN A 337 1.48 0.66 15.35
CA GLN A 337 1.39 0.66 16.80
C GLN A 337 1.32 2.07 17.42
N LYS A 338 1.27 3.14 16.60
CA LYS A 338 1.35 4.54 17.06
C LYS A 338 0.21 5.42 16.54
N PRO A 339 -1.06 5.16 16.95
CA PRO A 339 -2.21 5.94 16.50
C PRO A 339 -2.07 7.46 16.63
N TRP A 340 -1.45 7.94 17.72
CA TRP A 340 -1.27 9.38 17.96
C TRP A 340 -0.33 10.03 16.93
N ILE A 341 0.70 9.32 16.47
CA ILE A 341 1.62 9.79 15.42
C ILE A 341 0.87 9.87 14.10
N LYS A 342 0.10 8.83 13.75
CA LYS A 342 -0.73 8.82 12.53
C LYS A 342 -1.67 10.02 12.50
N LYS A 343 -2.37 10.30 13.62
CA LYS A 343 -3.23 11.50 13.75
C LYS A 343 -2.46 12.79 13.51
N LEU A 344 -1.28 12.95 14.14
CA LEU A 344 -0.46 14.15 13.96
C LEU A 344 -0.01 14.32 12.50
N ILE A 345 0.42 13.25 11.84
CA ILE A 345 0.84 13.26 10.44
C ILE A 345 -0.30 13.77 9.53
N PHE A 346 -1.50 13.21 9.66
CA PHE A 346 -2.64 13.58 8.81
C PHE A 346 -3.32 14.90 9.18
N LYS A 347 -3.00 15.49 10.35
CA LYS A 347 -3.33 16.89 10.65
C LYS A 347 -2.40 17.88 9.93
N LEU A 348 -1.15 17.48 9.69
CA LEU A 348 -0.10 18.36 9.16
C LEU A 348 0.09 18.22 7.65
N PHE A 349 -0.13 17.03 7.10
CA PHE A 349 0.21 16.69 5.72
C PHE A 349 -0.98 16.08 4.99
N SER A 350 -1.17 16.49 3.74
CA SER A 350 -2.13 15.85 2.84
C SER A 350 -1.61 14.50 2.35
N GLN A 351 -2.52 13.62 1.97
CA GLN A 351 -2.18 12.31 1.40
C GLN A 351 -1.33 12.42 0.12
N ASP A 352 -1.57 13.43 -0.72
CA ASP A 352 -0.78 13.67 -1.94
C ASP A 352 0.68 14.02 -1.63
N MET A 353 0.92 14.74 -0.54
CA MET A 353 2.27 15.03 -0.07
C MET A 353 2.94 13.78 0.49
N LEU A 354 2.22 13.00 1.29
CA LEU A 354 2.75 11.76 1.88
C LEU A 354 3.11 10.72 0.82
N MET A 355 2.31 10.60 -0.25
CA MET A 355 2.59 9.68 -1.36
C MET A 355 3.92 9.95 -2.07
N LYS A 356 4.48 11.16 -2.00
CA LYS A 356 5.79 11.47 -2.58
C LYS A 356 6.95 10.82 -1.83
N PHE A 357 6.73 10.46 -0.56
CA PHE A 357 7.73 9.83 0.30
C PHE A 357 7.59 8.30 0.36
N VAL A 358 6.52 7.74 -0.20
CA VAL A 358 6.35 6.28 -0.30
C VAL A 358 7.35 5.74 -1.33
N PRO A 359 8.31 4.89 -0.94
CA PRO A 359 9.25 4.30 -1.88
C PRO A 359 8.52 3.53 -2.96
N ARG A 360 8.99 3.67 -4.20
CA ARG A 360 8.53 2.81 -5.28
C ARG A 360 9.11 1.42 -5.09
N TYR A 361 8.25 0.42 -5.11
CA TYR A 361 8.63 -0.98 -5.16
C TYR A 361 7.54 -1.73 -5.91
N SER A 362 7.89 -2.83 -6.56
CA SER A 362 6.88 -3.80 -6.97
C SER A 362 7.41 -5.20 -6.72
N LEU A 363 6.54 -5.99 -6.09
CA LEU A 363 6.77 -7.38 -5.74
C LEU A 363 5.58 -8.17 -6.25
N VAL A 364 5.85 -9.24 -6.97
CA VAL A 364 4.88 -10.26 -7.31
C VAL A 364 5.39 -11.58 -6.76
N ILE A 365 4.54 -12.31 -6.04
CA ILE A 365 4.87 -13.66 -5.55
C ILE A 365 3.94 -14.68 -6.16
N GLU A 366 4.48 -15.88 -6.38
CA GLU A 366 3.69 -17.07 -6.70
C GLU A 366 3.56 -17.93 -5.44
N LEU A 367 2.33 -18.26 -5.09
CA LEU A 367 1.97 -19.14 -3.99
C LEU A 367 1.48 -20.47 -4.55
N GLN A 368 1.72 -21.57 -3.84
CA GLN A 368 1.04 -22.84 -4.09
C GLN A 368 -0.40 -22.81 -3.56
N GLU A 369 -1.18 -23.85 -3.86
CA GLU A 369 -2.50 -24.08 -3.23
C GLU A 369 -2.44 -24.21 -1.69
N SER A 370 -1.26 -24.51 -1.14
CA SER A 370 -1.01 -24.54 0.31
C SER A 370 -0.75 -23.16 0.94
N GLY A 371 -0.60 -22.11 0.12
CA GLY A 371 -0.16 -20.78 0.57
C GLY A 371 1.37 -20.63 0.70
N THR A 372 2.15 -21.67 0.38
CA THR A 372 3.62 -21.60 0.41
C THR A 372 4.15 -20.84 -0.81
N CYS A 373 5.05 -19.88 -0.59
CA CYS A 373 5.72 -19.15 -1.66
C CYS A 373 6.64 -20.06 -2.49
N VAL A 374 6.49 -20.02 -3.82
CA VAL A 374 7.31 -20.77 -4.80
C VAL A 374 8.45 -19.92 -5.33
N ARG A 375 8.12 -18.71 -5.82
CA ARG A 375 9.07 -17.74 -6.34
C ARG A 375 8.52 -16.32 -6.21
N SER A 376 9.43 -15.35 -6.32
CA SER A 376 9.11 -13.93 -6.34
C SER A 376 9.80 -13.20 -7.49
N PHE A 377 9.14 -12.17 -7.98
CA PHE A 377 9.69 -11.23 -8.96
C PHE A 377 9.64 -9.83 -8.38
N HIS A 378 10.78 -9.15 -8.44
CA HIS A 378 10.94 -7.83 -7.84
C HIS A 378 11.39 -6.80 -8.88
N ASP A 379 10.91 -5.56 -8.72
CA ASP A 379 11.50 -4.35 -9.27
C ASP A 379 11.75 -3.36 -8.12
N PRO A 380 12.89 -3.50 -7.41
CA PRO A 380 13.31 -2.52 -6.43
C PRO A 380 13.38 -1.15 -7.11
N HIS A 381 12.75 -0.14 -6.52
CA HIS A 381 12.62 1.23 -7.05
C HIS A 381 11.56 1.42 -8.15
N GLY A 382 10.88 0.36 -8.60
CA GLY A 382 9.81 0.44 -9.62
C GLY A 382 10.28 1.16 -10.88
N MET A 383 11.42 0.72 -11.44
CA MET A 383 12.06 1.35 -12.60
C MET A 383 11.34 1.03 -13.91
N VAL A 384 10.83 -0.18 -14.04
CA VAL A 384 10.13 -0.73 -15.21
C VAL A 384 8.68 -0.99 -14.86
N ALA A 385 8.43 -1.82 -13.84
CA ALA A 385 7.11 -2.17 -13.34
C ALA A 385 6.87 -1.42 -12.02
N ALA A 386 6.19 -0.28 -12.10
CA ALA A 386 5.87 0.54 -10.93
C ALA A 386 4.41 0.36 -10.51
N TYR A 387 4.17 0.37 -9.20
CA TYR A 387 2.82 0.34 -8.61
C TYR A 387 1.99 -0.84 -9.11
N VAL A 388 2.58 -2.03 -9.17
CA VAL A 388 1.90 -3.24 -9.64
C VAL A 388 0.73 -3.57 -8.69
N SER A 389 -0.47 -3.67 -9.26
CA SER A 389 -1.72 -4.03 -8.57
C SER A 389 -2.15 -5.46 -8.84
N GLU A 390 -1.77 -6.01 -9.99
CA GLU A 390 -2.20 -7.34 -10.44
C GLU A 390 -1.08 -8.01 -11.23
N ALA A 391 -1.02 -9.33 -11.14
CA ALA A 391 -0.23 -10.18 -12.02
C ALA A 391 -1.16 -11.24 -12.65
N HIS A 392 -1.49 -11.04 -13.93
CA HIS A 392 -2.37 -11.89 -14.72
C HIS A 392 -1.55 -12.77 -15.65
N GLU A 393 -1.58 -14.08 -15.43
CA GLU A 393 -0.87 -15.02 -16.29
C GLU A 393 -1.72 -15.44 -17.48
N HIS A 394 -1.16 -15.33 -18.69
CA HIS A 394 -1.79 -15.77 -19.91
C HIS A 394 -0.75 -16.15 -20.96
N ASP A 395 -0.88 -17.34 -21.56
CA ASP A 395 -0.01 -17.87 -22.61
C ASP A 395 1.49 -17.78 -22.32
N GLY A 396 1.91 -18.24 -21.12
CA GLY A 396 3.32 -18.24 -20.70
C GLY A 396 3.90 -16.86 -20.40
N HIS A 397 3.06 -15.83 -20.34
CA HIS A 397 3.45 -14.48 -19.97
C HIS A 397 2.70 -14.01 -18.73
N LEU A 398 3.37 -13.17 -17.95
CA LEU A 398 2.77 -12.48 -16.82
C LEU A 398 2.54 -11.02 -17.20
N TYR A 399 1.27 -10.65 -17.31
CA TYR A 399 0.84 -9.28 -17.55
C TYR A 399 0.63 -8.58 -16.21
N LEU A 400 1.24 -7.41 -16.04
CA LEU A 400 1.20 -6.66 -14.80
C LEU A 400 0.32 -5.43 -14.96
N GLY A 401 -0.75 -5.39 -14.18
CA GLY A 401 -1.61 -4.23 -14.02
C GLY A 401 -1.00 -3.23 -13.04
N SER A 402 -1.42 -1.97 -13.15
CA SER A 402 -1.05 -0.92 -12.21
C SER A 402 -2.19 0.04 -11.96
N PHE A 403 -2.41 0.38 -10.69
CA PHE A 403 -3.39 1.40 -10.32
C PHE A 403 -2.94 2.85 -10.62
N ARG A 404 -1.71 3.07 -11.16
CA ARG A 404 -1.20 4.42 -11.49
C ARG A 404 -0.44 4.52 -12.81
N SER A 405 0.33 3.49 -13.18
CA SER A 405 1.23 3.59 -14.32
C SER A 405 0.45 3.75 -15.63
N PRO A 406 0.93 4.55 -16.60
CA PRO A 406 0.22 4.77 -17.87
C PRO A 406 0.50 3.68 -18.90
N TYR A 407 0.66 2.43 -18.46
CA TYR A 407 1.04 1.28 -19.27
C TYR A 407 0.70 -0.03 -18.55
N LEU A 408 0.67 -1.12 -19.33
CA LEU A 408 0.78 -2.48 -18.83
C LEU A 408 2.24 -2.95 -18.92
N CYS A 409 2.65 -3.91 -18.11
CA CYS A 409 3.91 -4.63 -18.36
C CYS A 409 3.63 -6.07 -18.78
N LYS A 410 4.49 -6.62 -19.64
CA LYS A 410 4.46 -8.03 -20.06
C LYS A 410 5.81 -8.67 -19.77
N LEU A 411 5.82 -9.67 -18.91
CA LEU A 411 6.99 -10.48 -18.57
C LEU A 411 6.87 -11.86 -19.20
N ASP A 412 7.91 -12.32 -19.88
CA ASP A 412 7.99 -13.68 -20.41
C ASP A 412 8.48 -14.63 -19.32
N LEU A 413 7.62 -15.56 -18.87
CA LEU A 413 7.93 -16.44 -17.75
C LEU A 413 9.02 -17.46 -18.07
N SER A 414 9.34 -17.69 -19.35
CA SER A 414 10.44 -18.58 -19.74
C SER A 414 11.83 -17.97 -19.53
N LYS A 415 11.90 -16.65 -19.32
CA LYS A 415 13.15 -15.90 -19.16
C LYS A 415 13.53 -15.63 -17.71
N VAL A 416 12.69 -15.98 -16.73
CA VAL A 416 12.83 -15.56 -15.33
C VAL A 416 12.70 -16.67 -14.30
#